data_AF-A0A292RCE5-F1
#
_entry.id   AF-A0A292RCE5-F1
#
_cell.length_a   1.000
_cell.length_b   1.000
_cell.length_c   1.000
_cell.angle_alpha   90.00
_cell.angle_beta   90.00
_cell.angle_gamma   90.00
#
_symmetry.space_group_name_H-M   'P 1'
#
loop_
_entity.id
_entity.type
_entity.pdbx_description
1 polymer ?
#
loop_
_entity_poly.entity_id
_entity_poly.type
_entity_poly.pdbx_seq_one_letter_code
_entity_poly.pdbx_strand_id
1 'polypeptide(L)'
;MGLAERFKDKLENKDIFQKGNIEETLEQNDIKFISKPIEKEIVIQPKAIHSGQIAPIENLSDLNVSNTSTKFEDLETELINKIRKTPYWLEFSTEQKKNMIEKYFEKRIQSEMYSSISYSNSDKKEFVENILTLSNYR
;
A
#
# COMPACT_ATOMS: atom_id res chain seq x y z
N MET A 1 2.97 5.38 32.52
CA MET A 1 3.01 4.33 31.50
C MET A 1 1.62 4.13 30.93
N GLY A 2 1.43 4.55 29.67
CA GLY A 2 0.13 4.50 29.01
C GLY A 2 -0.32 3.06 28.76
N LEU A 3 -1.63 2.83 28.58
CA LEU A 3 -2.16 1.49 28.28
C LEU A 3 -1.52 0.89 27.02
N ALA A 4 -1.31 1.69 25.97
CA ALA A 4 -0.65 1.26 24.74
C ALA A 4 0.81 0.83 24.93
N GLU A 5 1.51 1.47 25.88
CA GLU A 5 2.90 1.19 26.21
C GLU A 5 3.08 -0.22 26.79
N ARG A 6 2.04 -0.75 27.46
CA ARG A 6 2.05 -2.09 28.07
C ARG A 6 1.94 -3.23 27.06
N PHE A 7 1.52 -2.95 25.82
CA PHE A 7 1.32 -3.97 24.78
C PHE A 7 2.41 -3.98 23.71
N LYS A 8 3.33 -2.99 23.73
CA LYS A 8 4.33 -2.79 22.69
C LYS A 8 5.33 -3.97 22.62
N ASP A 9 5.83 -4.41 23.77
CA ASP A 9 6.80 -5.51 23.87
C ASP A 9 6.20 -6.87 23.47
N LYS A 10 4.88 -7.02 23.66
CA LYS A 10 4.13 -8.23 23.29
C LYS A 10 3.83 -8.29 21.78
N LEU A 11 3.89 -7.15 21.09
CA LEU A 11 3.66 -7.06 19.65
C LEU A 11 4.94 -7.31 18.84
N GLU A 12 6.09 -6.82 19.34
CA GLU A 12 7.39 -6.95 18.63
C GLU A 12 7.84 -8.40 18.45
N ASN A 13 7.43 -9.30 19.35
CA ASN A 13 7.85 -10.71 19.33
C ASN A 13 6.76 -11.69 18.88
N LYS A 14 5.57 -11.20 18.50
CA LYS A 14 4.46 -12.07 18.11
C LYS A 14 4.48 -12.32 16.60
N ASP A 15 4.85 -13.54 16.21
CA ASP A 15 4.62 -14.02 14.85
C ASP A 15 3.12 -14.29 14.66
N ILE A 16 2.48 -13.53 13.77
CA ILE A 16 1.04 -13.61 13.49
C ILE A 16 0.67 -14.73 12.51
N PHE A 17 1.66 -15.38 11.89
CA PHE A 17 1.46 -16.50 10.96
C PHE A 17 1.59 -17.86 11.64
N GLN A 18 2.19 -17.88 12.83
CA GLN A 18 2.24 -19.05 13.70
C GLN A 18 1.00 -19.04 14.59
N LYS A 19 0.28 -20.16 14.66
CA LYS A 19 -0.80 -20.31 15.63
C LYS A 19 -0.19 -20.28 17.03
N GLY A 20 -0.76 -19.47 17.93
CA GLY A 20 -0.33 -19.44 19.31
C GLY A 20 -0.91 -20.61 20.11
N ASN A 21 -0.40 -20.79 21.33
CA ASN A 21 -0.85 -21.83 22.24
C ASN A 21 -2.37 -21.79 22.52
N ILE A 22 -2.99 -20.60 22.44
CA ILE A 22 -4.43 -20.44 22.66
C ILE A 22 -5.20 -21.02 21.47
N GLU A 23 -4.78 -20.68 20.25
CA GLU A 23 -5.36 -21.18 19.01
C GLU A 23 -5.22 -22.72 18.92
N GLU A 24 -4.08 -23.28 19.30
CA GLU A 24 -3.85 -24.74 19.35
C GLU A 24 -4.71 -25.44 20.42
N THR A 25 -4.80 -24.87 21.63
CA THR A 25 -5.60 -25.45 22.73
C THR A 25 -7.10 -25.40 22.41
N LEU A 26 -7.56 -24.38 21.71
CA LEU A 26 -8.97 -24.26 21.31
C LEU A 26 -9.35 -25.27 20.22
N GLU A 27 -8.46 -25.53 19.24
CA GLU A 27 -8.66 -26.56 18.22
C GLU A 27 -8.72 -27.98 18.82
N GLN A 28 -7.90 -28.28 19.84
CA GLN A 28 -7.96 -29.56 20.55
C GLN A 28 -9.28 -29.79 21.29
N ASN A 29 -10.00 -28.73 21.64
CA ASN A 29 -11.31 -28.78 22.29
C ASN A 29 -12.47 -28.66 21.30
N ASP A 30 -12.22 -28.81 19.99
CA ASP A 30 -13.20 -28.62 18.90
C ASP A 30 -13.88 -27.23 18.90
N ILE A 31 -13.27 -26.24 19.57
CA ILE A 31 -13.77 -24.87 19.63
C ILE A 31 -13.20 -24.12 18.43
N LYS A 32 -14.07 -23.82 17.46
CA LYS A 32 -13.72 -23.01 16.29
C LYS A 32 -14.14 -21.56 16.53
N PHE A 33 -13.32 -20.62 16.05
CA PHE A 33 -13.73 -19.22 15.99
C PHE A 33 -14.93 -19.10 15.05
N ILE A 34 -16.11 -18.89 15.63
CA ILE A 34 -17.31 -18.56 14.87
C ILE A 34 -17.22 -17.09 14.47
N SER A 35 -16.88 -16.83 13.20
CA SER A 35 -17.17 -15.54 12.62
C SER A 35 -18.69 -15.34 12.60
N LYS A 36 -19.13 -14.09 12.72
CA LYS A 36 -20.56 -13.79 12.59
C LYS A 36 -21.04 -14.32 11.23
N PRO A 37 -22.15 -15.06 11.17
CA PRO A 37 -22.71 -15.49 9.89
C PRO A 37 -22.97 -14.25 9.02
N ILE A 38 -22.59 -14.32 7.74
CA ILE A 38 -22.86 -13.26 6.77
C ILE A 38 -24.33 -13.41 6.39
N GLU A 39 -25.21 -12.82 7.19
CA GLU A 39 -26.66 -13.02 7.05
C GLU A 39 -27.29 -12.16 5.94
N LYS A 40 -26.58 -11.16 5.41
CA LYS A 40 -27.00 -10.31 4.29
C LYS A 40 -25.79 -9.82 3.51
N GLU A 41 -25.97 -9.59 2.21
CA GLU A 41 -25.01 -8.89 1.36
C GLU A 41 -24.74 -7.50 1.96
N ILE A 42 -23.59 -7.34 2.63
CA ILE A 42 -23.24 -6.09 3.30
C ILE A 42 -22.77 -5.12 2.21
N VAL A 43 -23.72 -4.36 1.65
CA VAL A 43 -23.37 -3.17 0.87
C VAL A 43 -22.77 -2.17 1.85
N ILE A 44 -21.44 -2.08 1.87
CA ILE A 44 -20.71 -1.10 2.66
C ILE A 44 -20.99 0.27 2.04
N GLN A 45 -22.01 0.96 2.56
CA GLN A 45 -22.23 2.36 2.21
C GLN A 45 -21.18 3.21 2.95
N PRO A 46 -20.39 4.02 2.24
CA PRO A 46 -19.45 4.94 2.88
C PRO A 46 -20.21 5.90 3.79
N LYS A 47 -19.70 6.07 5.02
CA LYS A 47 -20.26 6.97 6.03
C LYS A 47 -20.34 8.40 5.46
N ALA A 48 -21.46 9.07 5.71
CA ALA A 48 -21.68 10.46 5.29
C ALA A 48 -20.54 11.37 5.75
N ILE A 49 -19.95 12.07 4.78
CA ILE A 49 -18.92 13.08 4.99
C ILE A 49 -19.61 14.32 5.57
N HIS A 50 -19.15 14.80 6.72
CA HIS A 50 -19.60 16.06 7.30
C HIS A 50 -19.31 17.20 6.31
N SER A 51 -20.35 17.90 5.88
CA SER A 51 -20.26 19.03 4.95
C SER A 51 -19.59 20.22 5.62
N GLY A 52 -18.26 20.32 5.50
CA GLY A 52 -17.64 21.63 5.30
C GLY A 52 -18.01 22.13 3.90
N GLN A 53 -18.23 23.42 3.74
CA GLN A 53 -18.52 24.04 2.44
C GLN A 53 -17.38 23.72 1.45
N ILE A 54 -17.62 22.81 0.51
CA ILE A 54 -16.70 22.51 -0.58
C ILE A 54 -17.08 23.45 -1.72
N ALA A 55 -16.16 24.34 -2.09
CA ALA A 55 -16.31 25.16 -3.29
C ALA A 55 -16.50 24.25 -4.52
N PRO A 56 -17.29 24.65 -5.53
CA PRO A 56 -17.50 23.83 -6.72
C PRO A 56 -16.15 23.55 -7.38
N ILE A 57 -15.77 22.27 -7.47
CA ILE A 57 -14.60 21.85 -8.25
C ILE A 57 -15.05 21.88 -9.71
N GLU A 58 -14.72 22.95 -10.43
CA GLU A 58 -15.16 23.18 -11.81
C GLU A 58 -14.47 22.27 -12.85
N ASN A 59 -13.53 21.39 -12.47
CA ASN A 59 -12.87 20.50 -13.42
C ASN A 59 -12.60 19.11 -12.80
N LEU A 60 -13.56 18.19 -12.93
CA LEU A 60 -13.33 16.74 -12.76
C LEU A 60 -12.65 16.11 -14.00
N SER A 61 -12.50 16.88 -15.08
CA SER A 61 -11.90 16.47 -16.35
C SER A 61 -10.39 16.17 -16.27
N ASP A 62 -9.72 16.59 -15.19
CA ASP A 62 -8.28 16.40 -15.01
C ASP A 62 -7.90 15.08 -14.32
N LEU A 63 -8.88 14.28 -13.89
CA LEU A 63 -8.67 12.88 -13.51
C LEU A 63 -8.71 12.00 -14.77
N ASN A 64 -7.87 12.33 -15.76
CA ASN A 64 -7.45 11.34 -16.74
C ASN A 64 -6.47 10.40 -16.02
N VAL A 65 -7.01 9.53 -15.17
CA VAL A 65 -6.35 8.29 -14.80
C VAL A 65 -6.31 7.51 -16.10
N SER A 66 -5.26 7.72 -16.89
CA SER A 66 -5.03 6.90 -18.06
C SER A 66 -4.98 5.47 -17.55
N ASN A 67 -5.93 4.65 -17.99
CA ASN A 67 -5.85 3.20 -17.88
C ASN A 67 -4.68 2.74 -18.77
N THR A 68 -3.45 3.07 -18.38
CA THR A 68 -2.25 2.46 -18.89
C THR A 68 -2.07 1.20 -18.08
N SER A 69 -2.31 0.04 -18.70
CA SER A 69 -1.72 -1.21 -18.21
C SER A 69 -0.21 -1.01 -18.32
N THR A 70 0.41 -0.47 -17.28
CA THR A 70 1.83 -0.15 -17.27
C THR A 70 2.59 -1.46 -17.31
N LYS A 71 3.63 -1.55 -18.13
CA LYS A 71 4.52 -2.73 -18.25
C LYS A 71 5.12 -3.17 -16.91
N PHE A 72 4.97 -2.34 -15.87
CA PHE A 72 5.58 -2.45 -14.56
C PHE A 72 4.54 -2.41 -13.43
N GLU A 73 3.26 -2.68 -13.67
CA GLU A 73 2.18 -2.58 -12.67
C GLU A 73 2.52 -3.29 -11.33
N ASP A 74 3.08 -4.50 -11.40
CA ASP A 74 3.52 -5.24 -10.21
C ASP A 74 4.64 -4.51 -9.46
N LEU A 75 5.59 -3.96 -10.21
CA LEU A 75 6.74 -3.22 -9.67
C LEU A 75 6.32 -1.86 -9.10
N GLU A 76 5.33 -1.21 -9.73
CA GLU A 76 4.71 0.02 -9.25
C GLU A 76 4.03 -0.22 -7.91
N THR A 77 3.20 -1.27 -7.85
CA THR A 77 2.51 -1.69 -6.63
C THR A 77 3.50 -2.05 -5.51
N GLU A 78 4.55 -2.80 -5.83
CA GLU A 78 5.59 -3.16 -4.85
C GLU A 78 6.29 -1.91 -4.29
N LEU A 79 6.69 -0.99 -5.17
CA LEU A 79 7.38 0.23 -4.77
C LEU A 79 6.49 1.16 -3.95
N ILE A 80 5.24 1.37 -4.34
CA ILE A 80 4.28 2.15 -3.58
C ILE A 80 4.07 1.55 -2.18
N ASN A 81 3.94 0.23 -2.08
CA ASN A 81 3.82 -0.44 -0.78
C ASN A 81 5.06 -0.25 0.10
N LYS A 82 6.26 -0.19 -0.48
CA LYS A 82 7.48 0.15 0.26
C LYS A 82 7.47 1.60 0.71
N ILE A 83 7.15 2.53 -0.19
CA ILE A 83 7.08 3.96 0.09
C ILE A 83 6.10 4.26 1.23
N ARG A 84 4.91 3.65 1.23
CA ARG A 84 3.90 3.81 2.29
C ARG A 84 4.41 3.39 3.68
N LYS A 85 5.37 2.46 3.72
CA LYS A 85 6.03 1.98 4.94
C LYS A 85 7.27 2.79 5.30
N THR A 86 7.78 3.63 4.40
CA THR A 86 8.96 4.47 4.64
C THR A 86 8.58 5.66 5.54
N PRO A 87 9.13 5.76 6.75
CA PRO A 87 8.93 6.92 7.61
C PRO A 87 9.44 8.19 6.95
N TYR A 88 8.78 9.32 7.22
CA TYR A 88 9.20 10.63 6.73
C TYR A 88 9.31 10.76 5.20
N TRP A 89 8.66 9.85 4.43
CA TRP A 89 8.71 9.89 2.97
C TRP A 89 8.37 11.28 2.41
N LEU A 90 7.33 11.90 2.97
CA LEU A 90 6.86 13.21 2.53
C LEU A 90 7.89 14.33 2.74
N GLU A 91 8.81 14.18 3.70
CA GLU A 91 9.82 15.18 4.06
C GLU A 91 11.02 15.22 3.10
N PHE A 92 11.23 14.16 2.30
CA PHE A 92 12.29 14.16 1.30
C PHE A 92 12.00 15.15 0.16
N SER A 93 13.06 15.77 -0.36
CA SER A 93 12.96 16.63 -1.54
C SER A 93 12.50 15.82 -2.76
N THR A 94 11.91 16.50 -3.74
CA THR A 94 11.50 15.86 -5.00
C THR A 94 12.67 15.18 -5.71
N GLU A 95 13.86 15.79 -5.70
CA GLU A 95 15.07 15.22 -6.28
C GLU A 95 15.53 13.94 -5.53
N GLN A 96 15.47 13.96 -4.19
CA GLN A 96 15.77 12.78 -3.38
C GLN A 96 14.79 11.62 -3.68
N LYS A 97 13.49 11.93 -3.75
CA LYS A 97 12.46 10.94 -4.10
C LYS A 97 12.71 10.36 -5.49
N LYS A 98 12.97 11.19 -6.51
CA LYS A 98 13.31 10.74 -7.87
C LYS A 98 14.50 9.78 -7.87
N ASN A 99 15.59 10.16 -7.23
CA ASN A 99 16.80 9.33 -7.15
C ASN A 99 16.55 7.97 -6.49
N MET A 100 15.76 7.94 -5.40
CA MET A 100 15.40 6.69 -4.73
C MET A 100 14.54 5.78 -5.61
N ILE A 101 13.54 6.35 -6.30
CA ILE A 101 12.65 5.61 -7.21
C ILE A 101 13.44 5.06 -8.40
N GLU A 102 14.32 5.87 -9.02
CA GLU A 102 15.15 5.45 -10.14
C GLU A 102 16.11 4.32 -9.77
N LYS A 103 16.81 4.44 -8.63
CA LYS A 103 17.70 3.38 -8.13
C LYS A 103 16.95 2.09 -7.86
N TYR A 104 15.74 2.19 -7.32
CA TYR A 104 14.91 1.02 -7.07
C TYR A 104 14.52 0.33 -8.37
N PHE A 105 14.06 1.11 -9.35
CA PHE A 105 13.69 0.62 -10.68
C PHE A 105 14.87 -0.09 -11.37
N GLU A 106 16.04 0.54 -11.43
CA GLU A 106 17.23 -0.03 -12.06
C GLU A 106 17.67 -1.34 -11.39
N LYS A 107 17.64 -1.39 -10.06
CA LYS A 107 17.99 -2.60 -9.32
C LYS A 107 17.00 -3.73 -9.57
N ARG A 108 15.71 -3.41 -9.67
CA ARG A 108 14.66 -4.42 -9.84
C ARG A 108 14.51 -4.90 -11.27
N ILE A 109 14.69 -4.04 -12.26
CA ILE A 109 14.57 -4.42 -13.68
C ILE A 109 15.68 -5.40 -14.10
N GLN A 110 16.81 -5.40 -13.39
CA GLN A 110 17.90 -6.37 -13.57
C GLN A 110 17.60 -7.76 -12.97
N SER A 111 16.52 -7.92 -12.20
CA SER A 111 16.13 -9.21 -11.63
C SER A 111 15.52 -10.13 -12.69
N GLU A 112 15.69 -11.45 -12.53
CA GLU A 112 15.15 -12.47 -13.45
C GLU A 112 13.65 -12.33 -13.74
N MET A 113 12.87 -11.81 -12.79
CA MET A 113 11.43 -11.57 -12.98
C MET A 113 11.11 -10.52 -14.06
N TYR A 114 11.98 -9.54 -14.26
CA TYR A 114 11.75 -8.41 -15.16
C TYR A 114 12.78 -8.33 -16.31
N SER A 115 13.75 -9.25 -16.34
CA SER A 115 14.84 -9.24 -17.33
C SER A 115 14.37 -9.42 -18.78
N SER A 116 13.17 -9.99 -18.98
CA SER A 116 12.55 -10.14 -20.31
C SER A 116 11.81 -8.88 -20.78
N ILE A 117 11.61 -7.88 -19.91
CA ILE A 117 10.85 -6.68 -20.23
C ILE A 117 11.78 -5.64 -20.87
N SER A 118 11.53 -5.35 -22.14
CA SER A 118 12.19 -4.23 -22.82
C SER A 118 11.53 -2.91 -22.44
N TYR A 119 12.36 -1.93 -22.09
CA TYR A 119 11.91 -0.61 -21.68
C TYR A 119 12.71 0.49 -22.35
N SER A 120 12.04 1.61 -22.64
CA SER A 120 12.69 2.81 -23.15
C SER A 120 13.03 3.79 -22.03
N ASN A 121 13.88 4.77 -22.30
CA ASN A 121 14.12 5.87 -21.36
C ASN A 121 12.84 6.70 -21.10
N SER A 122 11.88 6.70 -22.04
CA SER A 122 10.58 7.33 -21.82
C SER A 122 9.77 6.55 -20.80
N ASP A 123 9.74 5.22 -20.92
CA ASP A 123 9.01 4.33 -20.02
C ASP A 123 9.53 4.48 -18.58
N LYS A 124 10.87 4.60 -18.41
CA LYS A 124 11.48 4.86 -17.10
C LYS A 124 11.03 6.20 -16.52
N LYS A 125 10.97 7.26 -17.33
CA LYS A 125 10.53 8.59 -16.87
C LYS A 125 9.06 8.58 -16.47
N GLU A 126 8.22 7.96 -17.28
CA GLU A 126 6.79 7.81 -16.99
C GLU A 126 6.57 7.05 -15.68
N PHE A 127 7.27 5.92 -15.50
CA PHE A 127 7.25 5.17 -14.24
C PHE A 127 7.62 6.05 -13.03
N VAL A 128 8.70 6.84 -13.12
CA VAL A 128 9.15 7.70 -12.01
C VAL A 128 8.11 8.76 -11.67
N GLU A 129 7.53 9.42 -12.66
CA GLU A 129 6.49 10.45 -12.45
C GLU A 129 5.19 9.83 -11.91
N ASN A 130 4.79 8.65 -12.40
CA ASN A 130 3.64 7.90 -11.88
C ASN A 130 3.84 7.55 -10.40
N ILE A 131 5.00 7.05 -10.01
CA ILE A 131 5.26 6.72 -8.60
C ILE A 131 5.30 7.98 -7.74
N LEU A 132 5.91 9.06 -8.22
CA LEU A 132 5.92 10.32 -7.49
C LEU A 132 4.51 10.84 -7.22
N THR A 133 3.66 10.87 -8.23
CA THR A 133 2.27 11.32 -8.09
C THR A 133 1.51 10.42 -7.12
N LEU A 134 1.56 9.10 -7.30
CA LEU A 134 0.90 8.14 -6.42
C LEU A 134 1.42 8.16 -4.98
N SER A 135 2.70 8.45 -4.77
CA SER A 135 3.32 8.46 -3.45
C SER A 135 2.96 9.66 -2.57
N ASN A 136 2.45 10.74 -3.18
CA ASN A 136 2.07 11.96 -2.46
C ASN A 136 0.67 11.86 -1.82
N TYR A 137 -0.13 10.86 -2.21
CA TYR A 137 -1.45 10.61 -1.65
C TYR A 137 -1.34 9.49 -0.60
N ARG A 138 -1.43 9.86 0.69
CA ARG A 138 -1.41 8.93 1.82
C ARG A 138 -2.80 8.65 2.35
#